data_AF-X1GXC4-F1
#
_entry.id   AF-X1GXC4-F1
#
_cell.length_a   1.000
_cell.length_b   1.000
_cell.length_c   1.000
_cell.angle_alpha   90.00
_cell.angle_beta   90.00
_cell.angle_gamma   90.00
#
_symmetry.space_group_name_H-M   'P 1'
#
loop_
_entity.id
_entity.type
_entity.pdbx_description
1 polymer ?
#
loop_
_entity_poly.entity_id
_entity_poly.type
_entity_poly.pdbx_seq_one_letter_code
_entity_poly.pdbx_strand_id
1 'polypeptide(L)'
;MTIRAVLLGLLGALLVAVVAYLNDHVWVLNSFIGYHLPIFVFGSLVVAALVVNPLLFLVNRRWRLAPRELAVVVTMMLISCSIPSYGFLGMFTKSQAMPTNAYRTREGWKKNKLREYVPS
;
A
#
# COMPACT_ATOMS: atom_id res chain seq x y z
N MET A 1 7.02 -22.41 -10.74
CA MET A 1 5.88 -21.59 -10.29
C MET A 1 4.95 -22.52 -9.54
N THR A 2 4.85 -22.41 -8.22
CA THR A 2 3.99 -23.29 -7.41
C THR A 2 2.80 -22.48 -6.91
N ILE A 3 1.61 -23.08 -6.91
CA ILE A 3 0.37 -22.46 -6.38
C ILE A 3 0.58 -21.98 -4.94
N ARG A 4 1.42 -22.68 -4.16
CA ARG A 4 1.80 -22.31 -2.80
C ARG A 4 2.45 -20.93 -2.73
N ALA A 5 3.38 -20.63 -3.62
CA ALA A 5 4.05 -19.32 -3.67
C ALA A 5 3.07 -18.19 -4.00
N VAL A 6 2.11 -18.45 -4.90
CA VAL A 6 1.05 -17.49 -5.25
C VAL A 6 0.14 -17.24 -4.06
N LEU A 7 -0.32 -18.28 -3.37
CA LEU A 7 -1.16 -18.15 -2.17
C LEU A 7 -0.46 -17.37 -1.05
N LEU A 8 0.81 -17.67 -0.79
CA LEU A 8 1.62 -16.94 0.19
C LEU A 8 1.85 -15.49 -0.23
N GLY A 9 2.10 -15.24 -1.52
CA GLY A 9 2.23 -13.89 -2.08
C GLY A 9 0.94 -13.09 -1.94
N LEU A 10 -0.21 -13.71 -2.15
CA LEU A 10 -1.52 -13.08 -2.07
C LEU A 10 -1.91 -12.77 -0.62
N LEU A 11 -1.65 -13.70 0.32
CA LEU A 11 -1.78 -13.46 1.75
C LEU A 11 -0.86 -12.33 2.22
N GLY A 12 0.38 -12.33 1.76
CA GLY A 12 1.36 -11.28 2.05
C GLY A 12 0.92 -9.91 1.53
N ALA A 13 0.46 -9.84 0.28
CA ALA A 13 -0.08 -8.64 -0.34
C ALA A 13 -1.28 -8.10 0.45
N LEU A 14 -2.23 -8.97 0.82
CA LEU A 14 -3.39 -8.59 1.63
C LEU A 14 -2.96 -7.99 2.97
N LEU A 15 -2.03 -8.64 3.68
CA LEU A 15 -1.52 -8.17 4.97
C LEU A 15 -0.87 -6.80 4.82
N VAL A 16 -0.01 -6.61 3.81
CA VAL A 16 0.63 -5.33 3.52
C VAL A 16 -0.41 -4.25 3.25
N ALA A 17 -1.44 -4.54 2.44
CA ALA A 17 -2.49 -3.59 2.12
C ALA A 17 -3.30 -3.17 3.36
N VAL A 18 -3.70 -4.14 4.19
CA VAL A 18 -4.48 -3.89 5.41
C VAL A 18 -3.66 -3.10 6.42
N VAL A 19 -2.43 -3.52 6.71
CA VAL A 19 -1.57 -2.84 7.69
C VAL A 19 -1.24 -1.43 7.23
N ALA A 20 -0.92 -1.24 5.95
CA ALA A 20 -0.68 0.08 5.39
C ALA A 20 -1.91 1.00 5.50
N TYR A 21 -3.11 0.48 5.19
CA TYR A 21 -4.34 1.24 5.32
C TYR A 21 -4.62 1.62 6.77
N LEU A 22 -4.52 0.67 7.71
CA LEU A 22 -4.75 0.94 9.12
C LEU A 22 -3.76 1.97 9.66
N ASN A 23 -2.47 1.83 9.34
CA ASN A 23 -1.44 2.74 9.81
C ASN A 23 -1.63 4.16 9.28
N ASP A 24 -1.87 4.30 7.97
CA ASP A 24 -1.87 5.61 7.31
C ASP A 24 -3.23 6.33 7.40
N HIS A 25 -4.35 5.59 7.42
CA HIS A 25 -5.69 6.19 7.38
C HIS A 25 -6.46 6.09 8.70
N VAL A 26 -6.26 5.02 9.49
CA VAL A 26 -7.01 4.84 10.75
C VAL A 26 -6.23 5.37 11.94
N TRP A 27 -4.96 5.00 12.06
CA TRP A 27 -4.11 5.42 13.17
C TRP A 27 -3.37 6.73 12.91
N VAL A 28 -3.26 7.13 11.64
CA VAL A 28 -2.60 8.38 11.21
C VAL A 28 -1.16 8.45 11.74
N LEU A 29 -0.46 7.31 11.68
CA LEU A 29 0.96 7.21 12.01
C LEU A 29 1.82 7.69 10.84
N ASN A 30 3.14 7.71 11.04
CA ASN A 30 4.07 7.96 9.95
C ASN A 30 3.86 6.94 8.81
N SER A 31 3.93 7.39 7.56
CA SER A 31 3.58 6.59 6.40
C SER A 31 4.30 5.24 6.37
N PHE A 32 3.52 4.16 6.33
CA PHE A 32 4.02 2.79 6.36
C PHE A 32 4.86 2.46 5.13
N ILE A 33 4.48 3.03 3.98
CA ILE A 33 5.26 3.01 2.74
C ILE A 33 5.63 4.46 2.40
N GLY A 34 6.55 5.01 3.18
CA GLY A 34 7.11 6.35 2.99
C GLY A 34 8.35 6.32 2.10
N TYR A 35 8.23 6.82 0.86
CA TYR A 35 9.29 7.00 -0.13
C TYR A 35 9.93 5.71 -0.68
N HIS A 36 10.69 5.86 -1.78
CA HIS A 36 11.06 4.90 -2.84
C HIS A 36 11.44 3.46 -2.48
N LEU A 37 11.61 3.11 -1.21
CA LEU A 37 12.03 1.79 -0.76
C LEU A 37 11.04 1.25 0.29
N PRO A 38 10.13 0.32 -0.09
CA PRO A 38 9.18 -0.30 0.82
C PRO A 38 9.90 -1.17 1.87
N ILE A 39 10.40 -0.54 2.94
CA ILE A 39 11.30 -1.18 3.92
C ILE A 39 10.63 -2.37 4.60
N PHE A 40 9.30 -2.33 4.76
CA PHE A 40 8.52 -3.43 5.30
C PHE A 40 8.55 -4.67 4.40
N VAL A 41 8.52 -4.49 3.07
CA VAL A 41 8.55 -5.62 2.12
C VAL A 41 9.94 -6.25 2.09
N PHE A 42 11.00 -5.43 2.07
CA PHE A 42 12.37 -5.97 2.14
C PHE A 42 12.69 -6.56 3.51
N GLY A 43 12.24 -5.94 4.59
CA GLY A 43 12.39 -6.46 5.95
C GLY A 43 11.67 -7.80 6.14
N SER A 44 10.44 -7.91 5.66
CA SER A 44 9.69 -9.18 5.68
C SER A 44 10.32 -10.25 4.80
N LEU A 45 10.95 -9.90 3.67
CA LEU A 45 11.76 -10.84 2.89
C LEU A 45 12.94 -11.38 3.69
N VAL A 46 13.68 -10.52 4.38
CA VAL A 46 14.83 -10.93 5.20
C VAL A 46 14.38 -11.87 6.31
N VAL A 47 13.30 -11.53 7.03
CA VAL A 47 12.71 -12.40 8.06
C VAL A 47 12.21 -13.72 7.45
N ALA A 48 11.55 -13.67 6.29
CA ALA A 48 11.07 -14.86 5.61
C ALA A 48 12.22 -15.80 5.19
N ALA A 49 13.31 -15.24 4.67
CA ALA A 49 14.46 -16.01 4.20
C ALA A 49 15.31 -16.57 5.36
N LEU A 50 15.57 -15.78 6.40
CA LEU A 50 16.50 -16.13 7.49
C LEU A 50 15.84 -16.79 8.69
N VAL A 51 14.54 -16.58 8.90
CA VAL A 51 13.81 -17.10 10.06
C VAL A 51 12.78 -18.11 9.59
N VAL A 52 11.83 -17.70 8.74
CA VAL A 52 10.70 -18.56 8.36
C VAL A 52 11.14 -19.76 7.53
N ASN A 53 12.01 -19.58 6.54
CA ASN A 53 12.48 -20.68 5.68
C ASN A 53 13.27 -21.78 6.43
N PRO A 54 14.24 -21.47 7.32
CA PRO A 54 14.88 -22.49 8.13
C PRO A 54 13.94 -23.13 9.15
N LEU A 55 13.01 -22.38 9.76
CA LEU A 55 11.96 -22.95 10.63
C LEU A 55 11.06 -23.93 9.87
N LEU A 56 10.63 -23.58 8.66
CA LEU A 56 9.85 -24.47 7.79
C LEU A 56 10.64 -25.74 7.47
N PHE A 57 11.95 -25.63 7.22
CA PHE A 57 12.82 -26.77 6.98
C PHE A 57 12.96 -27.68 8.21
N LEU A 58 13.07 -27.10 9.42
CA LEU A 58 13.13 -27.81 10.70
C LEU A 58 11.84 -28.59 10.99
N VAL A 59 10.68 -27.99 10.72
CA VAL A 59 9.37 -28.64 10.93
C VAL A 59 9.12 -29.71 9.87
N ASN A 60 9.35 -29.40 8.59
CA ASN A 60 9.19 -30.36 7.51
C ASN A 60 10.05 -29.98 6.30
N ARG A 61 10.97 -30.88 5.94
CA ARG A 61 11.90 -30.68 4.81
C ARG A 61 11.19 -30.36 3.49
N ARG A 62 9.94 -30.80 3.31
CA ARG A 62 9.10 -30.54 2.12
C ARG A 62 8.52 -29.12 2.06
N TRP A 63 8.63 -28.33 3.13
CA TRP A 63 8.05 -26.98 3.22
C TRP A 63 9.07 -25.87 2.97
N ARG A 64 10.32 -26.23 2.69
CA ARG A 64 11.36 -25.29 2.28
C ARG A 64 10.91 -24.52 1.04
N LEU A 65 10.98 -23.20 1.15
CA LEU A 65 10.72 -22.29 0.04
C LEU A 65 11.96 -22.19 -0.85
N ALA A 66 11.75 -22.39 -2.15
CA ALA A 66 12.78 -22.15 -3.14
C ALA A 66 12.98 -20.64 -3.35
N PRO A 67 14.19 -20.20 -3.77
CA PRO A 67 14.45 -18.78 -4.07
C PRO A 67 13.47 -18.20 -5.10
N ARG A 68 13.05 -19.03 -6.07
CA ARG A 68 12.06 -18.65 -7.09
C ARG A 68 10.67 -18.39 -6.50
N GLU A 69 10.28 -19.10 -5.44
CA GLU A 69 9.00 -18.92 -4.77
C GLU A 69 9.01 -17.64 -3.93
N LEU A 70 10.11 -17.39 -3.22
CA LEU A 70 10.32 -16.14 -2.47
C LEU A 70 10.29 -14.93 -3.39
N ALA A 71 10.93 -15.00 -4.56
CA ALA A 71 10.88 -13.92 -5.54
C ALA A 71 9.44 -13.57 -5.94
N VAL A 72 8.60 -14.58 -6.23
CA VAL A 72 7.18 -14.37 -6.57
C VAL A 72 6.42 -13.71 -5.42
N VAL A 73 6.58 -14.20 -4.19
CA VAL A 73 5.93 -13.63 -3.00
C VAL A 73 6.29 -12.15 -2.84
N VAL A 74 7.58 -11.82 -2.95
CA VAL A 74 8.08 -10.44 -2.81
C VAL A 74 7.59 -9.54 -3.93
N THR A 75 7.60 -10.01 -5.18
CA THR A 75 7.06 -9.23 -6.31
C THR A 75 5.58 -8.92 -6.11
N MET A 76 4.78 -9.88 -5.62
CA MET A 76 3.37 -9.63 -5.33
C MET A 76 3.18 -8.62 -4.19
N MET A 77 3.97 -8.71 -3.12
CA MET A 77 3.94 -7.72 -2.03
C MET A 77 4.34 -6.32 -2.52
N LEU A 78 5.37 -6.21 -3.37
CA LEU A 78 5.81 -4.95 -3.97
C LEU A 78 4.71 -4.31 -4.83
N ILE A 79 4.05 -5.10 -5.68
CA ILE A 79 2.93 -4.61 -6.49
C ILE A 79 1.80 -4.10 -5.58
N SER A 80 1.53 -4.80 -4.48
CA SER A 80 0.51 -4.41 -3.52
C SER A 80 0.80 -3.08 -2.83
N CYS A 81 2.07 -2.69 -2.65
CA CYS A 81 2.43 -1.40 -2.04
C CYS A 81 1.96 -0.20 -2.86
N SER A 82 1.80 -0.35 -4.18
CA SER A 82 1.35 0.74 -5.06
C SER A 82 -0.10 1.18 -4.79
N ILE A 83 -0.91 0.32 -4.14
CA ILE A 83 -2.33 0.57 -3.87
C ILE A 83 -2.51 1.51 -2.67
N PRO A 84 -2.10 1.15 -1.43
CA PRO A 84 -2.34 1.97 -0.24
C PRO A 84 -1.36 3.13 -0.10
N SER A 85 -0.20 3.10 -0.78
CA SER A 85 0.80 4.18 -0.69
C SER A 85 0.31 5.46 -1.38
N TYR A 86 1.19 6.46 -1.39
CA TYR A 86 1.01 7.76 -2.04
C TYR A 86 0.58 7.68 -3.51
N GLY A 87 0.75 6.55 -4.19
CA GLY A 87 0.31 6.35 -5.57
C GLY A 87 -1.22 6.45 -5.74
N PHE A 88 -1.91 5.33 -5.63
CA PHE A 88 -3.33 5.26 -6.02
C PHE A 88 -4.26 5.89 -4.99
N LEU A 89 -4.30 5.37 -3.76
CA LEU A 89 -5.14 5.93 -2.71
C LEU A 89 -4.64 7.30 -2.25
N GLY A 90 -3.33 7.52 -2.14
CA GLY A 90 -2.79 8.76 -1.60
C GLY A 90 -2.88 9.98 -2.52
N MET A 91 -2.58 9.86 -3.83
CA MET A 91 -2.59 10.99 -4.77
C MET A 91 -3.78 10.97 -5.71
N PHE A 92 -4.07 9.85 -6.37
CA PHE A 92 -5.09 9.83 -7.41
C PHE A 92 -6.48 10.15 -6.84
N THR A 93 -6.89 9.51 -5.75
CA THR A 93 -8.21 9.79 -5.14
C THR A 93 -8.29 11.22 -4.59
N LYS A 94 -7.23 11.72 -3.95
CA LYS A 94 -7.18 13.09 -3.41
C LYS A 94 -7.23 14.12 -4.54
N SER A 95 -6.53 13.90 -5.65
CA SER A 95 -6.56 14.79 -6.82
C SER A 95 -7.97 14.94 -7.40
N GLN A 96 -8.77 13.86 -7.41
CA GLN A 96 -10.15 13.90 -7.89
C GLN A 96 -11.11 14.52 -6.87
N ALA A 97 -10.98 14.20 -5.58
CA ALA A 97 -11.93 14.65 -4.55
C ALA A 97 -11.65 16.06 -4.00
N MET A 98 -10.38 16.48 -3.98
CA MET A 98 -9.95 17.78 -3.45
C MET A 98 -10.59 18.98 -4.14
N PRO A 99 -10.72 19.08 -5.49
CA PRO A 99 -11.32 20.26 -6.11
C PRO A 99 -12.76 20.46 -5.65
N THR A 100 -13.60 19.42 -5.63
CA THR A 100 -14.99 19.51 -5.16
C THR A 100 -15.07 19.94 -3.70
N ASN A 101 -14.20 19.41 -2.84
CA ASN A 101 -14.15 19.83 -1.43
C ASN A 101 -13.66 21.28 -1.28
N ALA A 102 -12.68 21.71 -2.09
CA ALA A 102 -12.17 23.07 -2.10
C ALA A 102 -13.24 24.07 -2.58
N TYR A 103 -14.03 23.73 -3.61
CA TYR A 103 -15.15 24.57 -4.06
C TYR A 103 -16.25 24.74 -3.01
N ARG A 104 -16.49 23.71 -2.18
CA ARG A 104 -17.47 23.77 -1.08
C ARG A 104 -16.97 24.56 0.13
N THR A 105 -15.70 24.43 0.49
CA THR A 105 -15.14 25.01 1.72
C THR A 105 -14.52 26.39 1.51
N ARG A 106 -14.04 26.69 0.31
CA ARG A 106 -13.44 27.96 -0.09
C ARG A 106 -14.20 28.53 -1.27
N GLU A 107 -15.38 29.06 -0.99
CA GLU A 107 -16.21 29.72 -1.98
C GLU A 107 -15.58 31.06 -2.41
N GLY A 108 -14.60 31.00 -3.31
CA GLY A 108 -13.98 32.19 -3.89
C GLY A 108 -15.00 33.13 -4.55
N TRP A 109 -16.11 32.57 -5.03
CA TRP A 109 -17.23 33.34 -5.57
C TRP A 109 -18.00 34.14 -4.52
N LYS A 110 -18.16 33.66 -3.28
CA LYS A 110 -18.71 34.46 -2.17
C LYS A 110 -17.72 35.52 -1.73
N LYS A 111 -16.43 35.17 -1.61
CA LYS A 111 -15.38 36.10 -1.19
C LYS A 111 -15.22 37.27 -2.16
N ASN A 112 -15.32 37.01 -3.45
CA ASN A 112 -15.14 38.00 -4.51
C ASN A 112 -16.47 38.62 -5.00
N LYS A 113 -17.59 38.37 -4.30
CA LYS A 113 -18.93 38.89 -4.63
C LYS A 113 -19.32 38.77 -6.12
N LEU A 114 -18.94 37.66 -6.76
CA LEU A 114 -19.10 37.52 -8.21
C LEU A 114 -20.56 37.59 -8.69
N ARG A 115 -21.54 37.38 -7.80
CA ARG A 115 -22.97 37.56 -8.08
C ARG A 115 -23.36 39.00 -8.42
N GLU A 116 -22.60 39.99 -7.96
CA GLU A 116 -22.85 41.41 -8.28
C GLU A 116 -22.40 41.77 -9.71
N TYR A 117 -21.61 40.91 -10.37
CA TYR A 117 -21.07 41.13 -11.71
C TYR A 117 -21.83 40.38 -12.81
N VAL A 118 -22.77 39.49 -12.48
CA VAL A 118 -23.56 38.76 -13.47
C VAL A 118 -24.85 39.54 -13.73
N PRO A 119 -25.14 39.98 -14.97
CA PRO A 119 -26.41 40.59 -15.29
C PRO A 119 -27.55 39.56 -15.08
N SER A 120 -28.57 39.97 -14.34
CA SER A 120 -29.77 39.20 -14.01
C SER A 120 -30.59 38.82 -15.23
#